data_AF-A0A6A6M533-F1
#
_entry.id   AF-A0A6A6M533-F1
#
_cell.length_a   1.000
_cell.length_b   1.000
_cell.length_c   1.000
_cell.angle_alpha   90.00
_cell.angle_beta   90.00
_cell.angle_gamma   90.00
#
_symmetry.space_group_name_H-M   'P 1'
#
loop_
_entity.id
_entity.type
_entity.pdbx_description
1 polymer ?
#
loop_
_entity_poly.entity_id
_entity_poly.type
_entity_poly.pdbx_seq_one_letter_code
_entity_poly.pdbx_strand_id
1 'polypeptide(L)'
;MWLLFSKSASPHHGFAAYYSFVEKIFKADAVLHFGTHGSLEFMPGKQVEMSDVCYPDSLIGNIPNVYYCAANNPSEATIAKRRSYANTISYFTPPAENAGLYKGLKHLSELISSCQSLKDTGRGQQIVISIISTAKQCNLDKDVELPDDAEEPCKGARSCGWKVATLVNIAALDRPEDGISSLPTILAETVGRDIEEVYRGSDKGILKDVELLRQITEASCGAISAFVEQTTNKKGQVVDVADRLSSILGFCVNELWIQYLSNTKFYRADREKLRTLFQFLGKCLKLVVADNELGSLKQALEGKYVEPGPGGDPIRNPKVLPTGKNIHALDPQAIPTTAAMLSAKVVVDTLIERQKADNGGKYPETIALVLWGTDNIKAYGESLAQVLWMIGVRPVADTFGRVNRVEPVSLEELGRPRIDVVVNCSGVSEIFSSTRYKIFPCSVYVSKRSSWESVDNLVPRVELSINHDILLLMAFASKLH
;
A
#
# COMPACT_ATOMS: atom_id res chain seq x y z
N MET A 1 -17.91 38.10 6.13
CA MET A 1 -18.22 36.76 6.69
C MET A 1 -19.73 36.61 6.73
N TRP A 2 -20.24 35.44 6.38
CA TRP A 2 -21.67 35.12 6.35
C TRP A 2 -21.93 33.97 7.33
N LEU A 3 -23.01 34.03 8.10
CA LEU A 3 -23.50 32.89 8.87
C LEU A 3 -24.49 32.13 7.96
N LEU A 4 -24.17 30.90 7.60
CA LEU A 4 -24.95 30.10 6.65
C LEU A 4 -25.74 29.00 7.37
N PHE A 5 -27.01 28.84 6.98
CA PHE A 5 -27.89 27.74 7.43
C PHE A 5 -28.17 26.73 6.29
N SER A 6 -27.48 26.85 5.16
CA SER A 6 -27.67 25.97 4.01
C SER A 6 -27.10 24.58 4.28
N LYS A 7 -27.86 23.54 3.93
CA LYS A 7 -27.41 22.14 4.01
C LYS A 7 -26.48 21.73 2.87
N SER A 8 -26.51 22.47 1.75
CA SER A 8 -25.70 22.22 0.57
C SER A 8 -24.50 23.16 0.50
N ALA A 9 -23.35 22.62 0.08
CA ALA A 9 -22.22 23.42 -0.33
C ALA A 9 -22.40 23.91 -1.78
N SER A 10 -21.72 25.00 -2.13
CA SER A 10 -21.61 25.50 -3.50
C SER A 10 -20.25 26.19 -3.66
N PRO A 11 -19.66 26.18 -4.86
CA PRO A 11 -18.47 26.99 -5.12
C PRO A 11 -18.79 28.47 -4.93
N HIS A 12 -17.84 29.23 -4.37
CA HIS A 12 -17.99 30.68 -4.31
C HIS A 12 -17.82 31.29 -5.71
N HIS A 13 -18.36 32.49 -5.93
CA HIS A 13 -18.35 33.14 -7.25
C HIS A 13 -16.95 33.31 -7.83
N GLY A 14 -15.93 33.56 -7.01
CA GLY A 14 -14.54 33.62 -7.48
C GLY A 14 -14.05 32.33 -8.15
N PHE A 15 -14.43 31.16 -7.63
CA PHE A 15 -14.09 29.86 -8.21
C PHE A 15 -14.80 29.66 -9.55
N ALA A 16 -16.09 29.99 -9.62
CA ALA A 16 -16.85 29.92 -10.86
C ALA A 16 -16.36 30.93 -11.92
N ALA A 17 -15.97 32.12 -11.49
CA ALA A 17 -15.44 33.17 -12.35
C ALA A 17 -14.10 32.75 -12.98
N TYR A 18 -13.25 32.02 -12.26
CA TYR A 18 -12.00 31.49 -12.81
C TYR A 18 -12.26 30.58 -14.02
N TYR A 19 -13.11 29.55 -13.87
CA TYR A 19 -13.41 28.65 -14.99
C TYR A 19 -14.16 29.36 -16.12
N SER A 20 -15.07 30.29 -15.80
CA SER A 20 -15.73 31.12 -16.80
C SER A 20 -14.74 31.99 -17.59
N PHE A 21 -13.72 32.53 -16.93
CA PHE A 21 -12.65 33.29 -17.58
C PHE A 21 -11.83 32.39 -18.51
N VAL A 22 -11.40 31.21 -18.05
CA VAL A 22 -10.61 30.25 -18.84
C VAL A 22 -11.35 29.86 -20.12
N GLU A 23 -12.65 29.54 -20.03
CA GLU A 23 -13.46 29.14 -21.18
C GLU A 23 -13.83 30.31 -22.10
N LYS A 24 -14.41 31.38 -21.55
CA LYS A 24 -15.12 32.38 -22.36
C LYS A 24 -14.28 33.59 -22.72
N ILE A 25 -13.28 33.92 -21.89
CA ILE A 25 -12.46 35.13 -22.05
C ILE A 25 -11.08 34.77 -22.59
N PHE A 26 -10.34 33.92 -21.88
CA PHE A 26 -9.03 33.43 -22.31
C PHE A 26 -9.14 32.47 -23.50
N LYS A 27 -10.26 31.74 -23.62
CA LYS A 27 -10.55 30.78 -24.69
C LYS A 27 -9.48 29.69 -24.79
N ALA A 28 -9.20 29.05 -23.64
CA ALA A 28 -8.27 27.92 -23.60
C ALA A 28 -8.78 26.76 -24.48
N ASP A 29 -7.89 26.21 -25.32
CA ASP A 29 -8.16 24.98 -26.07
C ASP A 29 -8.06 23.71 -25.20
N ALA A 30 -7.35 23.78 -24.08
CA ALA A 30 -7.22 22.73 -23.09
C ALA A 30 -6.81 23.32 -21.73
N VAL A 31 -7.10 22.61 -20.64
CA VAL A 31 -6.64 22.95 -19.29
C VAL A 31 -5.80 21.81 -18.73
N LEU A 32 -4.67 22.16 -18.10
CA LEU A 32 -3.84 21.22 -17.36
C LEU A 32 -3.98 21.49 -15.86
N HIS A 33 -4.53 20.51 -15.14
CA HIS A 33 -4.53 20.51 -13.68
C HIS A 33 -3.39 19.65 -13.14
N PHE A 34 -2.92 20.00 -11.96
CA PHE A 34 -1.94 19.24 -11.20
C PHE A 34 -2.55 18.81 -9.89
N GLY A 35 -2.20 17.61 -9.47
CA GLY A 35 -2.36 17.20 -8.08
C GLY A 35 -3.30 16.04 -7.90
N THR A 36 -3.22 15.50 -6.69
CA THR A 36 -3.94 14.33 -6.24
C THR A 36 -5.35 14.64 -5.74
N HIS A 37 -5.68 15.92 -5.51
CA HIS A 37 -6.95 16.40 -4.94
C HIS A 37 -7.41 17.72 -5.58
N GLY A 38 -7.91 17.71 -6.81
CA GLY A 38 -8.46 18.91 -7.42
C GLY A 38 -9.78 19.33 -6.76
N SER A 39 -9.97 20.61 -6.47
CA SER A 39 -11.22 21.06 -5.83
C SER A 39 -12.44 20.87 -6.74
N LEU A 40 -12.24 20.92 -8.07
CA LEU A 40 -13.29 20.83 -9.07
C LEU A 40 -14.05 19.51 -8.99
N GLU A 41 -13.36 18.37 -9.02
CA GLU A 41 -14.00 17.06 -9.03
C GLU A 41 -14.73 16.74 -7.72
N PHE A 42 -14.36 17.36 -6.60
CA PHE A 42 -15.05 17.19 -5.31
C PHE A 42 -16.18 18.19 -5.07
N MET A 43 -16.44 19.10 -6.02
CA MET A 43 -17.59 20.01 -5.91
C MET A 43 -18.91 19.22 -5.92
N PRO A 44 -19.97 19.74 -5.25
CA PRO A 44 -21.25 19.03 -5.14
C PRO A 44 -21.85 18.61 -6.49
N GLY A 45 -22.39 17.38 -6.53
CA GLY A 45 -22.92 16.77 -7.74
C GLY A 45 -22.98 15.24 -7.63
N LYS A 46 -23.60 14.60 -8.62
CA LYS A 46 -23.74 13.13 -8.71
C LYS A 46 -22.39 12.42 -8.63
N GLN A 47 -22.34 11.19 -8.11
CA GLN A 47 -21.10 10.42 -7.95
C GLN A 47 -20.37 10.09 -9.28
N VAL A 48 -21.14 9.81 -10.33
CA VAL A 48 -20.71 9.52 -11.70
C VAL A 48 -21.82 9.98 -12.65
N GLU A 49 -21.53 10.09 -13.94
CA GLU A 49 -22.50 10.54 -14.97
C GLU A 49 -23.08 11.91 -14.61
N MET A 50 -22.22 12.94 -14.70
CA MET A 50 -22.62 14.29 -14.32
C MET A 50 -23.83 14.74 -15.14
N SER A 51 -24.64 15.57 -14.52
CA SER A 51 -25.70 16.33 -15.20
C SER A 51 -25.35 17.82 -15.17
N ASP A 52 -26.08 18.59 -15.96
CA ASP A 52 -26.04 20.06 -16.02
C ASP A 52 -26.11 20.76 -14.65
N VAL A 53 -26.77 20.17 -13.66
CA VAL A 53 -26.83 20.68 -12.27
C VAL A 53 -25.62 20.33 -11.40
N CYS A 54 -24.67 19.52 -11.89
CA CYS A 54 -23.47 19.15 -11.16
C CYS A 54 -22.38 20.21 -11.38
N TYR A 55 -21.89 20.83 -10.31
CA TYR A 55 -20.87 21.88 -10.42
C TYR A 55 -19.62 21.46 -11.21
N PRO A 56 -19.07 20.23 -11.07
CA PRO A 56 -17.93 19.83 -11.88
C PRO A 56 -18.17 19.98 -13.39
N ASP A 57 -19.37 19.61 -13.86
CA ASP A 57 -19.79 19.70 -15.26
C ASP A 57 -20.00 21.16 -15.70
N SER A 58 -20.80 21.92 -14.94
CA SER A 58 -21.11 23.31 -15.29
C SER A 58 -19.87 24.22 -15.24
N LEU A 59 -18.87 23.88 -14.42
CA LEU A 59 -17.65 24.66 -14.28
C LEU A 59 -16.62 24.34 -15.37
N ILE A 60 -16.31 23.07 -15.61
CA ILE A 60 -15.30 22.71 -16.61
C ILE A 60 -15.79 22.94 -18.05
N GLY A 61 -17.11 22.84 -18.26
CA GLY A 61 -17.73 23.00 -19.56
C GLY A 61 -17.18 22.01 -20.57
N ASN A 62 -16.87 22.51 -21.78
CA ASN A 62 -16.40 21.69 -22.89
C ASN A 62 -14.87 21.67 -23.06
N ILE A 63 -14.11 22.28 -22.14
CA ILE A 63 -12.66 22.37 -22.28
C ILE A 63 -12.05 20.99 -22.00
N PRO A 64 -11.22 20.44 -22.93
CA PRO A 64 -10.42 19.26 -22.67
C PRO A 64 -9.61 19.39 -21.39
N ASN A 65 -9.87 18.49 -20.44
CA ASN A 65 -9.28 18.52 -19.12
C ASN A 65 -8.16 17.48 -18.99
N VAL A 66 -6.91 17.92 -18.98
CA VAL A 66 -5.73 17.08 -18.76
C VAL A 66 -5.28 17.22 -17.30
N TYR A 67 -4.89 16.11 -16.69
CA TYR A 67 -4.43 16.06 -15.31
C TYR A 67 -3.07 15.38 -15.24
N TYR A 68 -2.12 15.97 -14.52
CA TYR A 68 -1.00 15.21 -13.97
C TYR A 68 -1.38 14.65 -12.61
N CYS A 69 -1.41 13.32 -12.50
CA CYS A 69 -1.76 12.62 -11.28
C CYS A 69 -0.64 11.67 -10.84
N ALA A 70 -0.44 11.49 -9.54
CA ALA A 70 0.56 10.55 -9.07
C ALA A 70 0.18 9.13 -9.48
N ALA A 71 1.13 8.35 -10.01
CA ALA A 71 0.90 6.97 -10.41
C ALA A 71 0.32 6.11 -9.27
N ASN A 72 0.63 6.47 -8.02
CA ASN A 72 0.17 5.82 -6.82
C ASN A 72 -1.15 6.37 -6.24
N ASN A 73 -1.89 7.22 -6.96
CA ASN A 73 -3.21 7.66 -6.52
C ASN A 73 -4.34 7.34 -7.52
N PRO A 74 -4.55 6.06 -7.86
CA PRO A 74 -5.56 5.64 -8.85
C PRO A 74 -6.99 5.96 -8.44
N SER A 75 -7.28 6.00 -7.13
CA SER A 75 -8.63 6.20 -6.62
C SER A 75 -9.16 7.59 -6.98
N GLU A 76 -8.34 8.61 -6.76
CA GLU A 76 -8.70 10.02 -7.02
C GLU A 76 -8.56 10.39 -8.49
N ALA A 77 -7.58 9.81 -9.18
CA ALA A 77 -7.54 9.86 -10.65
C ALA A 77 -8.87 9.38 -11.25
N THR A 78 -9.46 8.32 -10.68
CA THR A 78 -10.77 7.83 -11.12
C THR A 78 -11.91 8.80 -10.80
N ILE A 79 -11.83 9.55 -9.69
CA ILE A 79 -12.80 10.60 -9.38
C ILE A 79 -12.73 11.72 -10.42
N ALA A 80 -11.53 12.23 -10.71
CA ALA A 80 -11.32 13.25 -11.74
C ALA A 80 -11.83 12.77 -13.11
N LYS A 81 -11.56 11.53 -13.49
CA LYS A 81 -12.12 10.93 -14.72
C LYS A 81 -13.65 10.98 -14.78
N ARG A 82 -14.31 10.57 -13.68
CA ARG A 82 -15.77 10.38 -13.64
C ARG A 82 -16.54 11.67 -13.44
N ARG A 83 -15.92 12.68 -12.82
CA ARG A 83 -16.60 13.91 -12.39
C ARG A 83 -16.13 15.15 -13.15
N SER A 84 -14.91 15.18 -13.69
CA SER A 84 -14.38 16.34 -14.41
C SER A 84 -13.85 16.01 -15.81
N TYR A 85 -14.15 14.81 -16.34
CA TYR A 85 -13.77 14.37 -17.68
C TYR A 85 -12.25 14.32 -17.91
N ALA A 86 -11.49 14.10 -16.84
CA ALA A 86 -10.04 14.23 -16.88
C ALA A 86 -9.33 13.08 -17.65
N ASN A 87 -8.38 13.46 -18.51
CA ASN A 87 -7.31 12.57 -18.97
C ASN A 87 -6.15 12.63 -17.96
N THR A 88 -5.93 11.56 -17.20
CA THR A 88 -5.07 11.55 -16.00
C THR A 88 -3.73 10.90 -16.31
N ILE A 89 -2.78 11.71 -16.78
CA ILE A 89 -1.43 11.31 -17.11
C ILE A 89 -0.65 11.10 -15.81
N SER A 90 -0.15 9.89 -15.61
CA SER A 90 0.63 9.57 -14.41
C SER A 90 1.99 10.24 -14.41
N TYR A 91 2.42 10.72 -13.25
CA TYR A 91 3.81 11.04 -12.96
C TYR A 91 4.36 10.16 -11.84
N PHE A 92 5.67 9.98 -11.82
CA PHE A 92 6.35 9.19 -10.80
C PHE A 92 6.50 10.00 -9.52
N THR A 93 6.13 9.41 -8.38
CA THR A 93 6.36 10.07 -7.09
C THR A 93 7.85 10.27 -6.86
N PRO A 94 8.26 11.30 -6.08
CA PRO A 94 9.65 11.48 -5.73
C PRO A 94 10.30 10.16 -5.30
N PRO A 95 11.50 9.88 -5.78
CA PRO A 95 12.15 8.62 -5.49
C PRO A 95 12.28 8.38 -3.98
N ALA A 96 11.93 7.18 -3.53
CA ALA A 96 12.04 6.82 -2.12
C ALA A 96 13.52 6.74 -1.72
N GLU A 97 13.85 7.27 -0.55
CA GLU A 97 15.15 7.10 0.11
C GLU A 97 14.94 6.51 1.50
N ASN A 98 15.96 5.81 2.01
CA ASN A 98 15.93 5.35 3.39
C ASN A 98 15.98 6.57 4.33
N ALA A 99 15.04 6.66 5.28
CA ALA A 99 14.98 7.76 6.24
C ALA A 99 16.29 7.94 7.05
N GLY A 100 17.05 6.85 7.23
CA GLY A 100 18.30 6.84 7.97
C GLY A 100 18.11 7.19 9.46
N LEU A 101 19.22 7.40 10.15
CA LEU A 101 19.23 7.83 11.56
C LEU A 101 19.81 9.24 11.67
N TYR A 102 19.22 10.07 12.53
CA TYR A 102 19.66 11.45 12.75
C TYR A 102 19.75 11.79 14.24
N LYS A 103 20.65 12.73 14.58
CA LYS A 103 20.84 13.28 15.94
C LYS A 103 20.92 12.18 17.01
N GLY A 104 20.01 12.19 17.98
CA GLY A 104 19.96 11.24 19.09
C GLY A 104 19.84 9.78 18.65
N LEU A 105 19.07 9.49 17.60
CA LEU A 105 18.93 8.12 17.08
C LEU A 105 20.21 7.61 16.43
N LYS A 106 20.97 8.50 15.76
CA LYS A 106 22.29 8.15 15.22
C LYS A 106 23.28 7.85 16.36
N HIS A 107 23.32 8.71 17.38
CA HIS A 107 24.15 8.51 18.55
C HIS A 107 23.80 7.21 19.29
N LEU A 108 22.51 6.92 19.46
CA LEU A 108 22.03 5.68 20.04
C LEU A 108 22.52 4.46 19.25
N SER A 109 22.47 4.50 17.92
CA SER A 109 22.98 3.41 17.08
C SER A 109 24.51 3.24 17.18
N GLU A 110 25.27 4.31 17.41
CA GLU A 110 26.72 4.25 17.65
C GLU A 110 27.04 3.63 19.02
N LEU A 111 26.25 3.97 20.04
CA LEU A 111 26.34 3.36 21.38
C LEU A 111 26.02 1.86 21.33
N ILE A 112 24.91 1.49 20.69
CA ILE A 112 24.56 0.09 20.44
C ILE A 112 25.68 -0.61 19.65
N SER A 113 26.29 0.10 18.69
CA SER A 113 27.41 -0.42 17.91
C SER A 113 28.61 -0.79 18.75
N SER A 114 28.94 0.08 19.70
CA SER A 114 30.08 -0.06 20.60
C SER A 114 29.83 -1.04 21.74
N CYS A 115 28.56 -1.36 22.04
CA CYS A 115 28.21 -2.32 23.08
C CYS A 115 28.87 -3.68 22.84
N GLN A 116 28.86 -4.16 21.60
CA GLN A 116 29.38 -5.49 21.27
C GLN A 116 30.89 -5.63 21.48
N SER A 117 31.67 -4.59 21.17
CA SER A 117 33.13 -4.59 21.39
C SER A 117 33.51 -4.35 22.85
N LEU A 118 32.65 -3.71 23.64
CA LEU A 118 32.91 -3.36 25.03
C LEU A 118 32.43 -4.42 26.04
N LYS A 119 31.57 -5.36 25.62
CA LYS A 119 31.13 -6.52 26.44
C LYS A 119 32.31 -7.31 27.01
N ASP A 120 33.34 -7.55 26.19
CA ASP A 120 34.50 -8.36 26.56
C ASP A 120 35.51 -7.63 27.48
N THR A 121 35.28 -6.34 27.75
CA THR A 121 36.24 -5.46 28.45
C THR A 121 35.82 -5.08 29.87
N GLY A 122 34.74 -5.69 30.41
CA GLY A 122 34.20 -5.38 31.73
C GLY A 122 33.45 -4.03 31.83
N ARG A 123 33.34 -3.28 30.72
CA ARG A 123 32.63 -1.98 30.62
C ARG A 123 31.20 -2.10 30.10
N GLY A 124 30.68 -3.32 29.95
CA GLY A 124 29.35 -3.60 29.38
C GLY A 124 28.19 -2.93 30.12
N GLN A 125 28.23 -2.84 31.45
CA GLN A 125 27.14 -2.24 32.22
C GLN A 125 27.00 -0.72 31.99
N GLN A 126 28.11 0.01 31.91
CA GLN A 126 28.09 1.48 31.73
C GLN A 126 27.54 1.88 30.36
N ILE A 127 27.85 1.11 29.32
CA ILE A 127 27.33 1.38 27.99
C ILE A 127 25.84 1.09 27.89
N VAL A 128 25.32 0.08 28.59
CA VAL A 128 23.87 -0.19 28.61
C VAL A 128 23.10 0.94 29.30
N ILE A 129 23.58 1.45 30.44
CA ILE A 129 22.97 2.62 31.11
C ILE A 129 22.92 3.82 30.15
N SER A 130 23.99 4.03 29.38
CA SER A 130 24.06 5.10 28.38
C SER A 130 23.05 4.89 27.25
N ILE A 131 22.93 3.65 26.73
CA ILE A 131 21.94 3.27 25.70
C ILE A 131 20.52 3.54 26.21
N ILE A 132 20.15 3.08 27.40
CA ILE A 132 18.81 3.27 27.97
C ILE A 132 18.52 4.77 28.17
N SER A 133 19.47 5.52 28.71
CA SER A 133 19.33 6.97 28.89
C SER A 133 19.11 7.69 27.55
N THR A 134 19.91 7.38 26.53
CA THR A 134 19.75 7.96 25.19
C THR A 134 18.46 7.50 24.51
N ALA A 135 18.03 6.25 24.70
CA ALA A 135 16.76 5.75 24.18
C ALA A 135 15.56 6.51 24.78
N LYS A 136 15.56 6.75 26.10
CA LYS A 136 14.58 7.60 26.79
C LYS A 136 14.60 9.04 26.28
N GLN A 137 15.78 9.62 26.05
CA GLN A 137 15.91 10.95 25.42
C GLN A 137 15.33 10.99 23.99
N CYS A 138 15.34 9.87 23.28
CA CYS A 138 14.74 9.72 21.95
C CYS A 138 13.24 9.35 22.00
N ASN A 139 12.63 9.23 23.18
CA ASN A 139 11.26 8.78 23.43
C ASN A 139 10.94 7.33 23.00
N LEU A 140 11.96 6.47 22.87
CA LEU A 140 11.75 5.07 22.48
C LEU A 140 11.17 4.20 23.61
N ASP A 141 11.08 4.75 24.82
CA ASP A 141 10.39 4.15 25.97
C ASP A 141 8.87 4.02 25.78
N LYS A 142 8.32 4.68 24.76
CA LYS A 142 6.91 4.55 24.38
C LYS A 142 6.67 3.44 23.35
N ASP A 143 7.72 3.06 22.62
CA ASP A 143 7.66 2.07 21.54
C ASP A 143 8.12 0.69 22.01
N VAL A 144 9.03 0.65 22.99
CA VAL A 144 9.61 -0.57 23.56
C VAL A 144 9.60 -0.47 25.07
N GLU A 145 9.19 -1.54 25.75
CA GLU A 145 9.41 -1.66 27.19
C GLU A 145 10.91 -1.71 27.46
N LEU A 146 11.46 -0.60 27.97
CA LEU A 146 12.86 -0.53 28.38
C LEU A 146 12.95 -1.10 29.80
N PRO A 147 13.70 -2.19 30.02
CA PRO A 147 13.81 -2.76 31.35
C PRO A 147 14.58 -1.81 32.28
N ASP A 148 14.27 -1.86 33.58
CA ASP A 148 15.04 -1.15 34.61
C ASP A 148 16.46 -1.73 34.74
N ASP A 149 16.65 -3.00 34.34
CA ASP A 149 17.94 -3.71 34.29
C ASP A 149 18.14 -4.41 32.92
N ALA A 150 19.36 -4.27 32.39
CA ALA A 150 19.82 -4.53 31.02
C ALA A 150 19.29 -5.79 30.28
N GLU A 151 18.71 -5.58 29.08
CA GLU A 151 18.84 -6.47 27.91
C GLU A 151 18.83 -5.68 26.57
N GLU A 152 19.32 -6.31 25.49
CA GLU A 152 19.99 -5.67 24.34
C GLU A 152 19.07 -5.08 23.24
N PRO A 153 19.38 -3.88 22.70
CA PRO A 153 18.78 -3.39 21.46
C PRO A 153 19.67 -3.56 20.22
N CYS A 154 19.06 -3.55 19.04
CA CYS A 154 19.68 -3.86 17.75
C CYS A 154 19.84 -2.64 16.81
N LYS A 155 20.72 -2.77 15.80
CA LYS A 155 21.29 -1.67 14.98
C LYS A 155 20.53 -1.41 13.67
N GLY A 156 20.43 -0.13 13.28
CA GLY A 156 19.73 0.36 12.09
C GLY A 156 20.57 0.48 10.80
N ALA A 157 19.84 0.62 9.68
CA ALA A 157 20.29 0.44 8.30
C ALA A 157 20.96 1.66 7.62
N ARG A 158 21.73 1.39 6.56
CA ARG A 158 22.46 2.37 5.72
C ARG A 158 21.60 2.93 4.57
N SER A 159 21.88 4.16 4.17
CA SER A 159 21.26 4.83 3.02
C SER A 159 21.85 4.34 1.69
N CYS A 160 20.98 4.07 0.72
CA CYS A 160 21.32 3.70 -0.66
C CYS A 160 20.65 4.71 -1.62
N GLY A 161 21.27 4.97 -2.78
CA GLY A 161 20.70 5.88 -3.78
C GLY A 161 19.30 5.45 -4.26
N TRP A 162 18.47 6.39 -4.69
CA TRP A 162 17.03 6.17 -4.87
C TRP A 162 16.62 5.05 -5.85
N LYS A 163 17.40 4.83 -6.92
CA LYS A 163 17.17 3.73 -7.87
C LYS A 163 17.34 2.38 -7.18
N VAL A 164 18.37 2.29 -6.33
CA VAL A 164 18.65 1.11 -5.51
C VAL A 164 17.53 0.93 -4.49
N ALA A 165 17.11 1.99 -3.79
CA ALA A 165 16.04 1.90 -2.80
C ALA A 165 14.71 1.38 -3.41
N THR A 166 14.33 1.89 -4.59
CA THR A 166 13.13 1.42 -5.30
C THR A 166 13.24 -0.05 -5.69
N LEU A 167 14.37 -0.47 -6.27
CA LEU A 167 14.59 -1.87 -6.65
C LEU A 167 14.73 -2.81 -5.44
N VAL A 168 15.32 -2.35 -4.33
CA VAL A 168 15.39 -3.09 -3.07
C VAL A 168 13.99 -3.40 -2.57
N ASN A 169 13.10 -2.40 -2.58
CA ASN A 169 11.72 -2.61 -2.17
C ASN A 169 10.97 -3.55 -3.14
N ILE A 170 11.18 -3.43 -4.46
CA ILE A 170 10.61 -4.37 -5.44
C ILE A 170 11.12 -5.80 -5.18
N ALA A 171 12.42 -5.95 -4.93
CA ALA A 171 13.07 -7.24 -4.67
C ALA A 171 12.70 -7.86 -3.33
N ALA A 172 12.16 -7.09 -2.38
CA ALA A 172 11.77 -7.55 -1.06
C ALA A 172 10.44 -8.33 -1.02
N LEU A 173 9.71 -8.41 -2.14
CA LEU A 173 8.41 -9.08 -2.22
C LEU A 173 8.47 -10.37 -3.05
N ASP A 174 7.93 -11.45 -2.49
CA ASP A 174 7.70 -12.70 -3.22
C ASP A 174 6.56 -12.52 -4.24
N ARG A 175 6.72 -13.13 -5.42
CA ARG A 175 5.71 -13.12 -6.51
C ARG A 175 5.53 -14.56 -7.01
N PRO A 176 4.79 -15.40 -6.26
CA PRO A 176 4.63 -16.81 -6.58
C PRO A 176 3.93 -17.03 -7.93
N GLU A 177 3.00 -16.14 -8.31
CA GLU A 177 2.30 -16.21 -9.61
C GLU A 177 3.24 -16.03 -10.81
N ASP A 178 4.36 -15.32 -10.63
CA ASP A 178 5.39 -15.12 -11.65
C ASP A 178 6.58 -16.09 -11.47
N GLY A 179 6.55 -16.97 -10.46
CA GLY A 179 7.65 -17.86 -10.11
C GLY A 179 8.89 -17.14 -9.58
N ILE A 180 8.73 -15.96 -8.97
CA ILE A 180 9.84 -15.13 -8.49
C ILE A 180 9.87 -15.13 -6.96
N SER A 181 10.96 -15.62 -6.38
CA SER A 181 11.26 -15.46 -4.95
C SER A 181 11.91 -14.10 -4.66
N SER A 182 11.60 -13.52 -3.52
CA SER A 182 12.18 -12.27 -3.02
C SER A 182 13.67 -12.46 -2.68
N LEU A 183 14.45 -11.39 -2.76
CA LEU A 183 15.85 -11.44 -2.37
C LEU A 183 16.02 -11.82 -0.89
N PRO A 184 15.25 -11.26 0.06
CA PRO A 184 15.27 -11.73 1.44
C PRO A 184 14.99 -13.23 1.60
N THR A 185 14.00 -13.76 0.88
CA THR A 185 13.63 -15.19 0.89
C THR A 185 14.81 -16.05 0.41
N ILE A 186 15.40 -15.72 -0.74
CA ILE A 186 16.54 -16.46 -1.30
C ILE A 186 17.74 -16.44 -0.33
N LEU A 187 18.02 -15.29 0.28
CA LEU A 187 19.14 -15.14 1.22
C LEU A 187 18.89 -15.88 2.55
N ALA A 188 17.66 -15.88 3.07
CA ALA A 188 17.29 -16.64 4.26
C ALA A 188 17.41 -18.16 4.03
N GLU A 189 16.89 -18.67 2.91
CA GLU A 189 16.98 -20.08 2.53
C GLU A 189 18.43 -20.58 2.45
N THR A 190 19.35 -19.71 2.02
CA THR A 190 20.79 -20.01 1.91
C THR A 190 21.41 -20.43 3.26
N VAL A 191 20.86 -19.91 4.36
CA VAL A 191 21.29 -20.24 5.73
C VAL A 191 20.33 -21.20 6.43
N GLY A 192 19.42 -21.84 5.69
CA GLY A 192 18.45 -22.81 6.21
C GLY A 192 17.39 -22.17 7.10
N ARG A 193 17.01 -20.92 6.84
CA ARG A 193 16.00 -20.18 7.60
C ARG A 193 14.84 -19.77 6.70
N ASP A 194 13.65 -19.76 7.26
CA ASP A 194 12.47 -19.16 6.63
C ASP A 194 12.43 -17.65 6.93
N ILE A 195 12.13 -16.83 5.92
CA ILE A 195 12.18 -15.37 6.08
C ILE A 195 11.07 -14.85 7.01
N GLU A 196 9.89 -15.46 7.02
CA GLU A 196 8.78 -15.06 7.89
C GLU A 196 9.10 -15.38 9.36
N GLU A 197 9.75 -16.50 9.64
CA GLU A 197 10.29 -16.80 10.97
C GLU A 197 11.33 -15.77 11.41
N VAL A 198 12.19 -15.33 10.49
CA VAL A 198 13.20 -14.29 10.78
C VAL A 198 12.54 -12.95 11.08
N TYR A 199 11.50 -12.56 10.33
CA TYR A 199 10.72 -11.35 10.62
C TYR A 199 10.06 -11.44 11.99
N ARG A 200 9.31 -12.52 12.27
CA ARG A 200 8.65 -12.71 13.58
C ARG A 200 9.66 -12.76 14.74
N GLY A 201 10.80 -13.40 14.54
CA GLY A 201 11.86 -13.46 15.52
C GLY A 201 12.49 -12.09 15.77
N SER A 202 12.70 -11.32 14.70
CA SER A 202 13.19 -9.94 14.78
C SER A 202 12.21 -9.03 15.52
N ASP A 203 10.90 -9.13 15.23
CA ASP A 203 9.84 -8.36 15.90
C ASP A 203 9.74 -8.70 17.39
N LYS A 204 10.07 -9.95 17.77
CA LYS A 204 10.18 -10.39 19.17
C LYS A 204 11.51 -10.02 19.83
N GLY A 205 12.42 -9.34 19.12
CA GLY A 205 13.73 -8.96 19.66
C GLY A 205 14.73 -10.11 19.77
N ILE A 206 14.52 -11.24 19.10
CA ILE A 206 15.46 -12.37 19.13
C ILE A 206 16.75 -11.95 18.42
N LEU A 207 17.82 -11.71 19.19
CA LEU A 207 19.08 -11.14 18.69
C LEU A 207 19.64 -11.83 17.45
N LYS A 208 19.58 -13.18 17.40
CA LYS A 208 20.05 -13.95 16.23
C LYS A 208 19.27 -13.63 14.96
N ASP A 209 17.98 -13.39 15.08
CA ASP A 209 17.07 -13.11 13.96
C ASP A 209 17.16 -11.65 13.54
N VAL A 210 17.29 -10.73 14.49
CA VAL A 210 17.54 -9.32 14.16
C VAL A 210 18.89 -9.15 13.44
N GLU A 211 19.94 -9.83 13.90
CA GLU A 211 21.26 -9.77 13.25
C GLU A 211 21.24 -10.44 11.87
N LEU A 212 20.52 -11.56 11.73
CA LEU A 212 20.32 -12.20 10.43
C LEU A 212 19.56 -11.28 9.47
N LEU A 213 18.47 -10.67 9.91
CA LEU A 213 17.68 -9.74 9.11
C LEU A 213 18.53 -8.54 8.67
N ARG A 214 19.32 -7.96 9.58
CA ARG A 214 20.26 -6.88 9.27
C ARG A 214 21.24 -7.30 8.16
N GLN A 215 21.82 -8.49 8.26
CA GLN A 215 22.74 -9.02 7.26
C GLN A 215 22.05 -9.27 5.90
N ILE A 216 20.80 -9.77 5.91
CA ILE A 216 19.98 -9.92 4.70
C ILE A 216 19.72 -8.57 4.04
N THR A 217 19.33 -7.55 4.82
CA THR A 217 19.10 -6.19 4.31
C THR A 217 20.36 -5.61 3.70
N GLU A 218 21.51 -5.73 4.36
CA GLU A 218 22.79 -5.25 3.84
C GLU A 218 23.21 -5.96 2.56
N ALA A 219 23.10 -7.28 2.53
CA ALA A 219 23.42 -8.08 1.35
C ALA A 219 22.49 -7.73 0.17
N SER A 220 21.20 -7.51 0.45
CA SER A 220 20.21 -7.10 -0.55
C SER A 220 20.55 -5.75 -1.17
N CYS A 221 20.80 -4.74 -0.32
CA CYS A 221 21.21 -3.41 -0.76
C CYS A 221 22.51 -3.44 -1.58
N GLY A 222 23.52 -4.19 -1.12
CA GLY A 222 24.79 -4.29 -1.80
C GLY A 222 24.72 -5.02 -3.14
N ALA A 223 23.99 -6.13 -3.21
CA ALA A 223 23.79 -6.87 -4.45
C ALA A 223 23.05 -6.04 -5.51
N ILE A 224 22.00 -5.32 -5.11
CA ILE A 224 21.24 -4.45 -6.01
C ILE A 224 22.06 -3.22 -6.41
N SER A 225 22.88 -2.66 -5.52
CA SER A 225 23.80 -1.58 -5.87
C SER A 225 24.80 -2.02 -6.93
N ALA A 226 25.43 -3.19 -6.74
CA ALA A 226 26.36 -3.76 -7.72
C ALA A 226 25.69 -4.00 -9.09
N PHE A 227 24.43 -4.46 -9.09
CA PHE A 227 23.64 -4.60 -10.31
C PHE A 227 23.37 -3.26 -11.00
N VAL A 228 22.91 -2.25 -10.27
CA VAL A 228 22.62 -0.92 -10.83
C VAL A 228 23.90 -0.28 -11.36
N GLU A 229 25.01 -0.34 -10.62
CA GLU A 229 26.31 0.21 -11.04
C GLU A 229 26.77 -0.39 -12.38
N GLN A 230 26.57 -1.70 -12.57
CA GLN A 230 26.88 -2.39 -13.83
C GLN A 230 26.09 -1.83 -15.03
N THR A 231 24.91 -1.24 -14.78
CA THR A 231 24.02 -0.68 -15.81
C THR A 231 24.14 0.85 -15.96
N THR A 232 25.02 1.49 -15.18
CA THR A 232 25.23 2.94 -15.26
C THR A 232 26.47 3.33 -16.07
N ASN A 233 26.39 4.44 -16.79
CA ASN A 233 27.55 5.06 -17.43
C ASN A 233 28.34 5.94 -16.44
N LYS A 234 29.48 6.49 -16.90
CA LYS A 234 30.33 7.41 -16.11
C LYS A 234 29.64 8.68 -15.61
N LYS A 235 28.43 9.00 -16.11
CA LYS A 235 27.59 10.14 -15.67
C LYS A 235 26.49 9.73 -14.69
N GLY A 236 26.44 8.47 -14.24
CA GLY A 236 25.40 7.94 -13.34
C GLY A 236 24.03 7.72 -14.01
N GLN A 237 23.97 7.83 -15.34
CA GLN A 237 22.76 7.55 -16.11
C GLN A 237 22.69 6.05 -16.42
N VAL A 238 21.50 5.48 -16.26
CA VAL A 238 21.27 4.09 -16.64
C VAL A 238 21.18 4.05 -18.16
N VAL A 239 22.10 3.34 -18.81
CA VAL A 239 22.17 3.23 -20.27
C VAL A 239 22.28 1.76 -20.69
N ASP A 240 21.83 1.46 -21.90
CA ASP A 240 22.01 0.15 -22.53
C ASP A 240 21.45 -1.04 -21.73
N VAL A 241 20.35 -0.82 -20.99
CA VAL A 241 19.71 -1.87 -20.18
C VAL A 241 19.38 -3.09 -21.05
N ALA A 242 18.92 -2.90 -22.29
CA ALA A 242 18.55 -4.00 -23.19
C ALA A 242 19.78 -4.79 -23.71
N ASP A 243 20.84 -4.11 -24.14
CA ASP A 243 22.06 -4.74 -24.70
C ASP A 243 22.95 -5.35 -23.61
N ARG A 244 22.93 -4.76 -22.40
CA ARG A 244 23.62 -5.32 -21.23
C ARG A 244 22.85 -6.49 -20.62
N LEU A 245 21.52 -6.43 -20.53
CA LEU A 245 20.75 -7.61 -20.11
C LEU A 245 20.93 -8.76 -21.09
N SER A 246 20.86 -8.54 -22.41
CA SER A 246 21.01 -9.61 -23.40
C SER A 246 22.41 -10.25 -23.40
N SER A 247 23.47 -9.45 -23.21
CA SER A 247 24.84 -9.96 -23.06
C SER A 247 25.10 -10.65 -21.72
N ILE A 248 24.46 -10.21 -20.63
CA ILE A 248 24.42 -10.92 -19.33
C ILE A 248 23.69 -12.26 -19.45
N LEU A 249 22.63 -12.32 -20.26
CA LEU A 249 21.77 -13.49 -20.45
C LEU A 249 22.36 -14.55 -21.39
N GLY A 250 23.32 -14.18 -22.24
CA GLY A 250 23.82 -15.03 -23.32
C GLY A 250 24.89 -16.05 -22.92
N PHE A 251 25.94 -15.67 -22.19
CA PHE A 251 27.07 -16.55 -21.85
C PHE A 251 27.93 -15.94 -20.73
N CYS A 252 28.29 -16.72 -19.70
CA CYS A 252 29.41 -16.54 -18.74
C CYS A 252 30.04 -15.13 -18.55
N VAL A 253 29.24 -14.07 -18.37
CA VAL A 253 29.75 -12.77 -17.92
C VAL A 253 29.75 -12.74 -16.39
N ASN A 254 30.75 -12.11 -15.79
CA ASN A 254 30.81 -11.82 -14.35
C ASN A 254 29.55 -11.06 -13.89
N GLU A 255 28.60 -11.77 -13.31
CA GLU A 255 27.42 -11.19 -12.66
C GLU A 255 27.87 -10.48 -11.36
N LEU A 256 27.92 -9.14 -11.35
CA LEU A 256 28.51 -8.38 -10.23
C LEU A 256 27.75 -8.59 -8.90
N TRP A 257 26.44 -8.84 -8.95
CA TRP A 257 25.65 -9.17 -7.76
C TRP A 257 26.01 -10.55 -7.20
N ILE A 258 26.31 -11.55 -8.04
CA ILE A 258 26.82 -12.86 -7.59
C ILE A 258 28.19 -12.71 -6.97
N GLN A 259 29.08 -11.92 -7.60
CA GLN A 259 30.39 -11.64 -7.03
C GLN A 259 30.28 -10.95 -5.66
N TYR A 260 29.39 -9.96 -5.55
CA TYR A 260 29.12 -9.31 -4.28
C TYR A 260 28.66 -10.31 -3.22
N LEU A 261 27.64 -11.12 -3.53
CA LEU A 261 27.11 -12.12 -2.60
C LEU A 261 28.13 -13.19 -2.23
N SER A 262 29.08 -13.53 -3.12
CA SER A 262 30.17 -14.47 -2.83
C SER A 262 31.11 -14.00 -1.72
N ASN A 263 31.20 -12.69 -1.48
CA ASN A 263 31.96 -12.09 -0.38
C ASN A 263 31.14 -11.97 0.92
N THR A 264 29.89 -12.45 0.91
CA THR A 264 29.01 -12.46 2.08
C THR A 264 28.77 -13.90 2.55
N LYS A 265 28.09 -14.07 3.70
CA LYS A 265 27.69 -15.39 4.16
C LYS A 265 26.70 -16.11 3.23
N PHE A 266 26.10 -15.39 2.28
CA PHE A 266 25.10 -15.90 1.33
C PHE A 266 25.72 -16.42 0.02
N TYR A 267 27.01 -16.79 0.03
CA TYR A 267 27.74 -17.28 -1.15
C TYR A 267 27.13 -18.52 -1.82
N ARG A 268 26.26 -19.26 -1.13
CA ARG A 268 25.53 -20.45 -1.65
C ARG A 268 24.10 -20.14 -2.11
N ALA A 269 23.73 -18.86 -2.25
CA ALA A 269 22.40 -18.49 -2.70
C ALA A 269 22.06 -19.13 -4.06
N ASP A 270 20.81 -19.55 -4.20
CA ASP A 270 20.31 -20.25 -5.38
C ASP A 270 20.48 -19.37 -6.64
N ARG A 271 21.35 -19.83 -7.55
CA ARG A 271 21.71 -19.07 -8.74
C ARG A 271 20.56 -18.94 -9.74
N GLU A 272 19.67 -19.93 -9.82
CA GLU A 272 18.54 -19.90 -10.74
C GLU A 272 17.47 -18.91 -10.25
N LYS A 273 17.15 -18.96 -8.95
CA LYS A 273 16.27 -17.97 -8.32
C LYS A 273 16.82 -16.55 -8.44
N LEU A 274 18.12 -16.37 -8.16
CA LEU A 274 18.78 -15.06 -8.32
C LEU A 274 18.70 -14.56 -9.77
N ARG A 275 19.01 -15.38 -10.76
CA ARG A 275 18.93 -14.97 -12.17
C ARG A 275 17.52 -14.55 -12.56
N THR A 276 16.52 -15.32 -12.16
CA THR A 276 15.11 -15.01 -12.42
C THR A 276 14.72 -13.66 -11.81
N LEU A 277 15.11 -13.43 -10.55
CA LEU A 277 14.86 -12.16 -9.87
C LEU A 277 15.59 -10.99 -10.54
N PHE A 278 16.89 -11.08 -10.80
CA PHE A 278 17.66 -9.98 -11.37
C PHE A 278 17.27 -9.68 -12.83
N GLN A 279 16.79 -10.67 -13.60
CA GLN A 279 16.14 -10.44 -14.89
C GLN A 279 14.89 -9.58 -14.76
N PHE A 280 14.05 -9.89 -13.78
CA PHE A 280 12.86 -9.11 -13.48
C PHE A 280 13.21 -7.69 -13.01
N LEU A 281 14.20 -7.54 -12.12
CA LEU A 281 14.68 -6.23 -11.67
C LEU A 281 15.26 -5.40 -12.81
N GLY A 282 15.93 -6.02 -13.78
CA GLY A 282 16.41 -5.35 -14.99
C GLY A 282 15.29 -4.80 -15.87
N LYS A 283 14.19 -5.56 -16.03
CA LYS A 283 12.98 -5.07 -16.69
C LYS A 283 12.39 -3.89 -15.90
N CYS A 284 12.27 -4.00 -14.57
CA CYS A 284 11.74 -2.94 -13.72
C CYS A 284 12.60 -1.67 -13.80
N LEU A 285 13.93 -1.79 -13.74
CA LEU A 285 14.85 -0.65 -13.83
C LEU A 285 14.66 0.14 -15.12
N LYS A 286 14.46 -0.55 -16.25
CA LYS A 286 14.15 0.09 -17.54
C LYS A 286 12.88 0.94 -17.46
N LEU A 287 11.85 0.46 -16.76
CA LEU A 287 10.58 1.18 -16.61
C LEU A 287 10.68 2.35 -15.64
N VAL A 288 11.44 2.20 -14.54
CA VAL A 288 11.67 3.24 -13.53
C VAL A 288 12.38 4.47 -14.12
N VAL A 289 13.29 4.27 -15.07
CA VAL A 289 14.09 5.37 -15.67
C VAL A 289 13.50 5.90 -16.98
N ALA A 290 12.34 5.40 -17.41
CA ALA A 290 11.70 5.86 -18.64
C ALA A 290 11.17 7.29 -18.47
N ASP A 291 11.40 8.14 -19.49
CA ASP A 291 11.00 9.55 -19.49
C ASP A 291 9.85 9.79 -20.48
N ASN A 292 8.65 9.39 -20.07
CA ASN A 292 7.46 9.38 -20.93
C ASN A 292 6.45 10.49 -20.61
N GLU A 293 6.61 11.17 -19.46
CA GLU A 293 5.57 12.02 -18.86
C GLU A 293 5.24 13.22 -19.76
N LEU A 294 6.26 14.01 -20.13
CA LEU A 294 6.08 15.17 -21.01
C LEU A 294 5.65 14.77 -22.42
N GLY A 295 6.15 13.65 -22.93
CA GLY A 295 5.75 13.10 -24.23
C GLY A 295 4.26 12.78 -24.28
N SER A 296 3.72 12.27 -23.17
CA SER A 296 2.30 11.90 -23.06
C SER A 296 1.40 13.12 -22.92
N LEU A 297 1.86 14.17 -22.20
CA LEU A 297 1.16 15.46 -22.18
C LEU A 297 1.07 16.05 -23.58
N LYS A 298 2.17 16.01 -24.34
CA LYS A 298 2.17 16.46 -25.74
C LYS A 298 1.15 15.66 -26.57
N GLN A 299 1.09 14.34 -26.43
CA GLN A 299 0.10 13.52 -27.13
C GLN A 299 -1.34 13.93 -26.79
N ALA A 300 -1.64 14.18 -25.50
CA ALA A 300 -2.96 14.62 -25.08
C ALA A 300 -3.35 15.97 -25.71
N LEU A 301 -2.43 16.95 -25.69
CA LEU A 301 -2.66 18.27 -26.27
C LEU A 301 -2.76 18.25 -27.81
N GLU A 302 -2.15 17.26 -28.46
CA GLU A 302 -2.32 17.00 -29.90
C GLU A 302 -3.63 16.24 -30.24
N GLY A 303 -4.49 15.97 -29.25
CA GLY A 303 -5.73 15.21 -29.44
C GLY A 303 -5.50 13.73 -29.74
N LYS A 304 -4.33 13.18 -29.39
CA LYS A 304 -3.98 11.77 -29.62
C LYS A 304 -4.38 10.90 -28.43
N TYR A 305 -4.46 9.60 -28.69
CA TYR A 305 -4.71 8.59 -27.68
C TYR A 305 -3.51 8.44 -26.74
N VAL A 306 -3.70 8.73 -25.44
CA VAL A 306 -2.72 8.46 -24.39
C VAL A 306 -2.91 7.03 -23.88
N GLU A 307 -1.85 6.24 -23.88
CA GLU A 307 -1.89 4.82 -23.48
C GLU A 307 -2.40 4.66 -22.04
N PRO A 308 -3.39 3.79 -21.79
CA PRO A 308 -3.87 3.51 -20.45
C PRO A 308 -2.91 2.59 -19.69
N GLY A 309 -2.92 2.69 -18.35
CA GLY A 309 -2.17 1.78 -17.50
C GLY A 309 -2.76 1.69 -16.10
N PRO A 310 -2.42 0.65 -15.32
CA PRO A 310 -2.86 0.57 -13.94
C PRO A 310 -2.15 1.65 -13.11
N GLY A 311 -2.90 2.39 -12.30
CA GLY A 311 -2.33 3.13 -11.18
C GLY A 311 -2.26 2.25 -9.93
N GLY A 312 -1.34 2.53 -9.03
CA GLY A 312 -1.12 1.73 -7.83
C GLY A 312 0.27 1.92 -7.24
N ASP A 313 0.65 1.03 -6.33
CA ASP A 313 2.00 1.03 -5.77
C ASP A 313 2.98 0.36 -6.74
N PRO A 314 3.98 1.08 -7.29
CA PRO A 314 4.95 0.50 -8.23
C PRO A 314 5.85 -0.57 -7.60
N ILE A 315 5.97 -0.63 -6.26
CA ILE A 315 6.72 -1.66 -5.55
C ILE A 315 5.94 -2.98 -5.57
N ARG A 316 4.66 -2.93 -5.18
CA ARG A 316 3.78 -4.10 -5.18
C ARG A 316 3.41 -4.55 -6.60
N ASN A 317 3.14 -3.60 -7.49
CA ASN A 317 2.79 -3.85 -8.89
C ASN A 317 3.67 -3.03 -9.85
N PRO A 318 4.81 -3.58 -10.32
CA PRO A 318 5.66 -2.89 -11.28
C PRO A 318 5.01 -2.59 -12.64
N LYS A 319 3.83 -3.15 -12.96
CA LYS A 319 3.07 -2.80 -14.18
C LYS A 319 2.51 -1.38 -14.15
N VAL A 320 2.55 -0.71 -13.00
CA VAL A 320 2.27 0.73 -12.85
C VAL A 320 3.32 1.57 -13.60
N LEU A 321 4.50 1.01 -13.84
CA LEU A 321 5.57 1.63 -14.62
C LEU A 321 5.50 1.19 -16.09
N PRO A 322 5.96 2.02 -17.04
CA PRO A 322 6.48 3.38 -16.84
C PRO A 322 5.34 4.38 -16.63
N THR A 323 5.65 5.55 -16.08
CA THR A 323 4.70 6.67 -15.96
C THR A 323 4.45 7.33 -17.33
N GLY A 324 3.64 8.39 -17.37
CA GLY A 324 3.10 8.96 -18.60
C GLY A 324 1.82 8.30 -19.12
N LYS A 325 1.29 7.27 -18.44
CA LYS A 325 0.05 6.60 -18.86
C LYS A 325 -1.20 7.28 -18.34
N ASN A 326 -2.31 7.11 -19.06
CA ASN A 326 -3.64 7.49 -18.61
C ASN A 326 -4.14 6.49 -17.55
N ILE A 327 -3.82 6.72 -16.28
CA ILE A 327 -3.97 5.69 -15.24
C ILE A 327 -5.42 5.36 -14.92
N HIS A 328 -5.69 4.09 -14.63
CA HIS A 328 -6.98 3.59 -14.16
C HIS A 328 -6.82 2.78 -12.86
N ALA A 329 -7.93 2.55 -12.17
CA ALA A 329 -8.00 1.62 -11.05
C ALA A 329 -8.01 0.15 -11.55
N LEU A 330 -8.82 -0.71 -10.92
CA LEU A 330 -8.98 -2.11 -11.30
C LEU A 330 -10.46 -2.45 -11.52
N ASP A 331 -10.74 -3.63 -12.08
CA ASP A 331 -12.10 -4.18 -12.10
C ASP A 331 -12.54 -4.43 -10.65
N PRO A 332 -13.57 -3.74 -10.14
CA PRO A 332 -14.04 -3.97 -8.79
C PRO A 332 -14.42 -5.43 -8.55
N GLN A 333 -14.88 -6.19 -9.54
CA GLN A 333 -15.23 -7.60 -9.35
C GLN A 333 -14.02 -8.53 -9.26
N ALA A 334 -12.80 -8.05 -9.50
CA ALA A 334 -11.58 -8.85 -9.40
C ALA A 334 -10.97 -8.88 -7.98
N ILE A 335 -11.57 -8.19 -7.00
CA ILE A 335 -11.06 -8.12 -5.62
C ILE A 335 -12.14 -8.55 -4.60
N PRO A 336 -11.78 -9.07 -3.41
CA PRO A 336 -10.43 -9.43 -2.99
C PRO A 336 -9.86 -10.62 -3.76
N THR A 337 -8.57 -10.58 -4.08
CA THR A 337 -7.89 -11.73 -4.66
C THR A 337 -7.60 -12.79 -3.59
N THR A 338 -7.30 -14.02 -4.00
CA THR A 338 -6.88 -15.09 -3.08
C THR A 338 -5.63 -14.70 -2.28
N ALA A 339 -4.66 -14.05 -2.92
CA ALA A 339 -3.46 -13.54 -2.26
C ALA A 339 -3.80 -12.47 -1.21
N ALA A 340 -4.70 -11.54 -1.54
CA ALA A 340 -5.18 -10.53 -0.59
C ALA A 340 -5.90 -11.15 0.60
N MET A 341 -6.68 -12.22 0.38
CA MET A 341 -7.31 -12.98 1.46
C MET A 341 -6.28 -13.62 2.39
N LEU A 342 -5.23 -14.26 1.85
CA LEU A 342 -4.18 -14.88 2.68
C LEU A 342 -3.44 -13.84 3.52
N SER A 343 -3.06 -12.71 2.92
CA SER A 343 -2.43 -11.59 3.65
C SER A 343 -3.35 -11.05 4.75
N ALA A 344 -4.63 -10.85 4.44
CA ALA A 344 -5.62 -10.36 5.38
C ALA A 344 -5.80 -11.27 6.60
N LYS A 345 -5.73 -12.60 6.43
CA LYS A 345 -5.80 -13.55 7.56
C LYS A 345 -4.69 -13.27 8.57
N VAL A 346 -3.45 -13.17 8.09
CA VAL A 346 -2.28 -12.90 8.92
C VAL A 346 -2.44 -11.59 9.69
N VAL A 347 -2.87 -10.52 9.01
CA VAL A 347 -3.08 -9.20 9.62
C VAL A 347 -4.17 -9.24 10.70
N VAL A 348 -5.31 -9.85 10.40
CA VAL A 348 -6.43 -9.95 11.35
C VAL A 348 -6.08 -10.81 12.55
N ASP A 349 -5.43 -11.95 12.34
CA ASP A 349 -5.08 -12.86 13.43
C ASP A 349 -4.02 -12.18 14.33
N THR A 350 -3.03 -11.48 13.76
CA THR A 350 -2.05 -10.69 14.52
C THR A 350 -2.72 -9.55 15.32
N LEU A 351 -3.67 -8.84 14.70
CA LEU A 351 -4.43 -7.78 15.37
C LEU A 351 -5.21 -8.33 16.58
N ILE A 352 -5.88 -9.46 16.40
CA ILE A 352 -6.67 -10.11 17.45
C ILE A 352 -5.76 -10.65 18.56
N GLU A 353 -4.64 -11.28 18.21
CA GLU A 353 -3.66 -11.77 19.17
C GLU A 353 -3.10 -10.64 20.03
N ARG A 354 -2.74 -9.50 19.40
CA ARG A 354 -2.27 -8.33 20.12
C ARG A 354 -3.36 -7.78 21.05
N GLN A 355 -4.57 -7.58 20.54
CA GLN A 355 -5.69 -7.09 21.33
C GLN A 355 -6.03 -8.03 22.50
N LYS A 356 -5.90 -9.34 22.30
CA LYS A 356 -6.12 -10.37 23.32
C LYS A 356 -5.06 -10.30 24.41
N ALA A 357 -3.79 -10.13 24.04
CA ALA A 357 -2.69 -9.95 24.99
C ALA A 357 -2.89 -8.70 25.86
N ASP A 358 -3.27 -7.58 25.24
CA ASP A 358 -3.46 -6.30 25.91
C ASP A 358 -4.77 -6.26 26.75
N ASN A 359 -5.70 -7.20 26.56
CA ASN A 359 -7.02 -7.24 27.20
C ASN A 359 -7.29 -8.52 28.01
N GLY A 360 -6.26 -9.04 28.69
CA GLY A 360 -6.41 -10.14 29.65
C GLY A 360 -6.92 -11.44 29.04
N GLY A 361 -6.54 -11.74 27.80
CA GLY A 361 -6.92 -12.97 27.11
C GLY A 361 -8.29 -12.94 26.42
N LYS A 362 -8.99 -11.79 26.39
CA LYS A 362 -10.33 -11.67 25.81
C LYS A 362 -10.30 -11.18 24.36
N TYR A 363 -11.15 -11.75 23.52
CA TYR A 363 -11.37 -11.26 22.15
C TYR A 363 -12.09 -9.90 22.19
N PRO A 364 -11.80 -8.98 21.24
CA PRO A 364 -12.62 -7.79 21.05
C PRO A 364 -14.01 -8.18 20.56
N GLU A 365 -15.05 -7.55 21.10
CA GLU A 365 -16.43 -7.79 20.64
C GLU A 365 -16.70 -7.10 19.30
N THR A 366 -16.22 -5.86 19.13
CA THR A 366 -16.41 -5.04 17.93
C THR A 366 -15.11 -4.34 17.53
N ILE A 367 -14.81 -4.30 16.23
CA ILE A 367 -13.71 -3.54 15.65
C ILE A 367 -14.26 -2.46 14.72
N ALA A 368 -13.93 -1.19 15.00
CA ALA A 368 -14.21 -0.08 14.10
C ALA A 368 -13.03 0.14 13.15
N LEU A 369 -13.29 0.21 11.84
CA LEU A 369 -12.26 0.36 10.81
C LEU A 369 -12.75 1.23 9.65
N VAL A 370 -11.80 1.80 8.90
CA VAL A 370 -12.06 2.65 7.74
C VAL A 370 -11.64 1.92 6.47
N LEU A 371 -12.51 1.90 5.46
CA LEU A 371 -12.17 1.39 4.13
C LEU A 371 -11.90 2.54 3.16
N TRP A 372 -10.69 2.61 2.66
CA TRP A 372 -10.30 3.52 1.59
C TRP A 372 -10.37 2.83 0.22
N GLY A 373 -10.52 3.62 -0.86
CA GLY A 373 -10.46 3.08 -2.21
C GLY A 373 -9.01 2.79 -2.62
N THR A 374 -8.09 3.67 -2.20
CA THR A 374 -6.69 3.67 -2.63
C THR A 374 -5.93 2.42 -2.21
N ASP A 375 -6.03 2.02 -0.95
CA ASP A 375 -5.41 0.81 -0.40
C ASP A 375 -6.03 -0.46 -1.00
N ASN A 376 -7.35 -0.51 -1.16
CA ASN A 376 -8.02 -1.65 -1.80
C ASN A 376 -7.61 -1.81 -3.27
N ILE A 377 -7.36 -0.72 -4.00
CA ILE A 377 -6.80 -0.80 -5.36
C ILE A 377 -5.35 -1.29 -5.34
N LYS A 378 -4.51 -0.73 -4.44
CA LYS A 378 -3.08 -1.05 -4.35
C LYS A 378 -2.79 -2.47 -3.87
N ALA A 379 -3.62 -2.99 -2.98
CA ALA A 379 -3.47 -4.28 -2.33
C ALA A 379 -4.52 -5.30 -2.77
N TYR A 380 -5.19 -5.06 -3.91
CA TYR A 380 -6.18 -5.96 -4.51
C TYR A 380 -7.25 -6.45 -3.52
N GLY A 381 -7.74 -5.55 -2.66
CA GLY A 381 -8.81 -5.82 -1.71
C GLY A 381 -8.38 -6.36 -0.34
N GLU A 382 -7.13 -6.17 0.08
CA GLU A 382 -6.65 -6.71 1.37
C GLU A 382 -7.42 -6.18 2.59
N SER A 383 -7.67 -4.87 2.70
CA SER A 383 -8.44 -4.32 3.83
C SER A 383 -9.91 -4.75 3.78
N LEU A 384 -10.50 -4.88 2.58
CA LEU A 384 -11.81 -5.52 2.42
C LEU A 384 -11.78 -6.98 2.89
N ALA A 385 -10.76 -7.75 2.53
CA ALA A 385 -10.57 -9.13 2.97
C ALA A 385 -10.40 -9.25 4.49
N GLN A 386 -9.79 -8.27 5.15
CA GLN A 386 -9.67 -8.23 6.61
C GLN A 386 -11.06 -8.16 7.26
N VAL A 387 -11.95 -7.32 6.74
CA VAL A 387 -13.36 -7.25 7.21
C VAL A 387 -14.04 -8.60 7.05
N LEU A 388 -13.91 -9.23 5.87
CA LEU A 388 -14.50 -10.54 5.61
C LEU A 388 -13.99 -11.59 6.59
N TRP A 389 -12.69 -11.61 6.85
CA TRP A 389 -12.11 -12.57 7.79
C TRP A 389 -12.53 -12.30 9.23
N MET A 390 -12.64 -11.05 9.68
CA MET A 390 -13.12 -10.71 11.04
C MET A 390 -14.49 -11.33 11.33
N ILE A 391 -15.44 -11.17 10.39
CA ILE A 391 -16.80 -11.74 10.51
C ILE A 391 -16.86 -13.24 10.13
N GLY A 392 -15.77 -13.81 9.63
CA GLY A 392 -15.63 -15.22 9.26
C GLY A 392 -16.37 -15.60 7.97
N VAL A 393 -16.27 -14.79 6.93
CA VAL A 393 -16.78 -15.10 5.59
C VAL A 393 -15.64 -15.12 4.57
N ARG A 394 -15.81 -15.87 3.48
CA ARG A 394 -14.88 -15.90 2.36
C ARG A 394 -15.54 -15.38 1.07
N PRO A 395 -14.84 -14.61 0.24
CA PRO A 395 -15.31 -14.28 -1.10
C PRO A 395 -15.26 -15.51 -1.98
N VAL A 396 -16.22 -15.64 -2.91
CA VAL A 396 -16.21 -16.70 -3.91
C VAL A 396 -16.34 -16.11 -5.30
N ALA A 397 -15.40 -16.50 -6.16
CA ALA A 397 -15.39 -16.14 -7.56
C ALA A 397 -16.32 -17.05 -8.38
N ASP A 398 -16.92 -16.50 -9.43
CA ASP A 398 -17.58 -17.29 -10.46
C ASP A 398 -16.56 -17.92 -11.44
N THR A 399 -17.06 -18.66 -12.43
CA THR A 399 -16.23 -19.30 -13.47
C THR A 399 -15.41 -18.32 -14.31
N PHE A 400 -15.74 -17.02 -14.29
CA PHE A 400 -15.02 -15.96 -14.98
C PHE A 400 -14.06 -15.21 -14.05
N GLY A 401 -13.89 -15.65 -12.80
CA GLY A 401 -13.00 -15.02 -11.83
C GLY A 401 -13.60 -13.80 -11.13
N ARG A 402 -14.90 -13.54 -11.28
CA ARG A 402 -15.58 -12.39 -10.69
C ARG A 402 -16.07 -12.72 -9.29
N VAL A 403 -15.59 -11.99 -8.30
CA VAL A 403 -16.02 -12.06 -6.91
C VAL A 403 -17.39 -11.38 -6.77
N ASN A 404 -18.44 -12.18 -6.73
CA ASN A 404 -19.83 -11.69 -6.69
C ASN A 404 -20.69 -12.33 -5.59
N ARG A 405 -20.11 -13.23 -4.78
CA ARG A 405 -20.78 -13.87 -3.64
C ARG A 405 -19.82 -14.09 -2.48
N VAL A 406 -20.37 -14.35 -1.30
CA VAL A 406 -19.64 -14.75 -0.09
C VAL A 406 -20.25 -15.99 0.52
N GLU A 407 -19.43 -16.74 1.24
CA GLU A 407 -19.86 -17.91 2.01
C GLU A 407 -19.34 -17.83 3.44
N PRO A 408 -20.12 -18.29 4.44
CA PRO A 408 -19.64 -18.37 5.81
C PRO A 408 -18.54 -19.43 5.93
N VAL A 409 -17.50 -19.10 6.69
CA VAL A 409 -16.48 -20.03 7.18
C VAL A 409 -17.03 -20.71 8.43
N SER A 410 -16.83 -22.02 8.60
CA SER A 410 -17.28 -22.72 9.81
C SER A 410 -16.50 -22.23 11.04
N LEU A 411 -17.04 -22.39 12.26
CA LEU A 411 -16.34 -21.95 13.47
C LEU A 411 -15.12 -22.80 13.77
N GLU A 412 -15.15 -24.08 13.36
CA GLU A 412 -14.02 -25.01 13.47
C GLU A 412 -12.86 -24.53 12.60
N GLU A 413 -13.13 -24.08 11.36
CA GLU A 413 -12.09 -23.54 10.50
C GLU A 413 -11.66 -22.14 10.94
N LEU A 414 -12.58 -21.31 11.46
CA LEU A 414 -12.26 -19.96 11.92
C LEU A 414 -11.39 -19.97 13.19
N GLY A 415 -11.53 -20.98 14.05
CA GLY A 415 -10.72 -21.15 15.27
C GLY A 415 -10.95 -20.09 16.35
N ARG A 416 -11.95 -19.22 16.18
CA ARG A 416 -12.30 -18.12 17.10
C ARG A 416 -13.76 -17.68 16.92
N PRO A 417 -14.31 -16.89 17.84
CA PRO A 417 -15.57 -16.20 17.62
C PRO A 417 -15.51 -15.26 16.40
N ARG A 418 -16.66 -15.07 15.76
CA ARG A 418 -16.87 -13.98 14.79
C ARG A 418 -16.81 -12.66 15.53
N ILE A 419 -16.12 -11.67 14.97
CA ILE A 419 -15.96 -10.34 15.55
C ILE A 419 -16.90 -9.38 14.82
N ASP A 420 -17.64 -8.56 15.56
CA ASP A 420 -18.51 -7.54 14.99
C ASP A 420 -17.67 -6.40 14.41
N VAL A 421 -18.18 -5.73 13.37
CA VAL A 421 -17.40 -4.71 12.64
C VAL A 421 -18.22 -3.46 12.36
N VAL A 422 -17.63 -2.30 12.68
CA VAL A 422 -18.17 -1.00 12.26
C VAL A 422 -17.28 -0.48 11.14
N VAL A 423 -17.80 -0.46 9.91
CA VAL A 423 -17.03 -0.14 8.72
C VAL A 423 -17.39 1.25 8.21
N ASN A 424 -16.47 2.20 8.37
CA ASN A 424 -16.61 3.54 7.84
C ASN A 424 -16.02 3.60 6.42
N CYS A 425 -16.88 3.61 5.40
CA CYS A 425 -16.44 3.69 4.02
C CYS A 425 -16.16 5.15 3.62
N SER A 426 -15.01 5.41 3.02
CA SER A 426 -14.77 6.71 2.39
C SER A 426 -15.71 6.92 1.20
N GLY A 427 -16.11 8.17 0.92
CA GLY A 427 -16.95 8.47 -0.25
C GLY A 427 -16.32 8.07 -1.59
N VAL A 428 -14.98 7.98 -1.65
CA VAL A 428 -14.23 7.47 -2.81
C VAL A 428 -14.44 5.95 -2.96
N SER A 429 -14.48 5.19 -1.87
CA SER A 429 -14.72 3.74 -1.86
C SER A 429 -16.11 3.36 -2.37
N GLU A 430 -17.11 4.20 -2.08
CA GLU A 430 -18.50 4.03 -2.55
C GLU A 430 -18.61 4.13 -4.07
N ILE A 431 -17.83 5.02 -4.68
CA ILE A 431 -17.80 5.24 -6.13
C ILE A 431 -17.27 4.00 -6.88
N PHE A 432 -16.40 3.20 -6.26
CA PHE A 432 -15.89 1.94 -6.84
C PHE A 432 -16.86 0.76 -6.72
N SER A 433 -17.95 0.90 -5.97
CA SER A 433 -18.59 -0.25 -5.34
C SER A 433 -20.12 -0.21 -5.38
N SER A 434 -20.72 0.59 -6.27
CA SER A 434 -22.18 0.67 -6.43
C SER A 434 -22.86 -0.70 -6.67
N THR A 435 -22.13 -1.68 -7.21
CA THR A 435 -22.59 -3.08 -7.35
C THR A 435 -22.32 -3.95 -6.11
N ARG A 436 -21.34 -3.61 -5.27
CA ARG A 436 -20.89 -4.43 -4.11
C ARG A 436 -21.55 -4.07 -2.79
N TYR A 437 -21.97 -2.83 -2.59
CA TYR A 437 -22.70 -2.45 -1.37
C TYR A 437 -24.12 -3.05 -1.30
N LYS A 438 -24.56 -3.76 -2.35
CA LYS A 438 -25.73 -4.67 -2.31
C LYS A 438 -25.42 -6.03 -1.65
N ILE A 439 -24.15 -6.43 -1.61
CA ILE A 439 -23.67 -7.63 -0.88
C ILE A 439 -23.23 -7.23 0.54
N PHE A 440 -22.74 -6.01 0.72
CA PHE A 440 -22.27 -5.47 2.00
C PHE A 440 -22.82 -4.06 2.23
N PRO A 441 -23.92 -3.83 2.95
CA PRO A 441 -24.28 -2.47 3.34
C PRO A 441 -23.15 -1.81 4.16
N CYS A 442 -22.91 -0.49 4.01
CA CYS A 442 -21.91 0.33 4.74
C CYS A 442 -22.05 0.33 6.28
N SER A 443 -22.89 -0.55 6.83
CA SER A 443 -23.02 -0.87 8.23
C SER A 443 -23.38 -2.34 8.28
N VAL A 444 -22.44 -3.20 8.68
CA VAL A 444 -22.72 -4.62 8.92
C VAL A 444 -22.76 -4.79 10.44
N TYR A 445 -23.95 -4.66 11.03
CA TYR A 445 -24.14 -5.03 12.43
C TYR A 445 -24.37 -6.55 12.50
N VAL A 446 -23.40 -7.31 13.00
CA VAL A 446 -23.64 -8.72 13.34
C VAL A 446 -24.05 -8.78 14.80
N SER A 447 -25.32 -8.45 15.05
CA SER A 447 -25.94 -8.57 16.36
C SER A 447 -25.97 -10.05 16.79
N LYS A 448 -25.52 -10.33 18.02
CA LYS A 448 -25.66 -11.62 18.72
C LYS A 448 -27.14 -12.04 18.75
N ARG A 449 -27.60 -12.78 17.73
CA ARG A 449 -28.74 -13.69 17.85
C ARG A 449 -28.38 -15.05 17.27
N SER A 450 -28.10 -15.95 18.21
CA SER A 450 -28.39 -17.40 18.23
C SER A 450 -28.92 -18.04 16.94
N SER A 451 -28.30 -19.17 16.60
CA SER A 451 -28.63 -20.18 15.57
C SER A 451 -27.99 -19.98 14.18
N TRP A 452 -26.68 -20.26 14.10
CA TRP A 452 -26.04 -20.74 12.86
C TRP A 452 -25.90 -22.28 12.84
N GLU A 453 -26.50 -23.00 13.78
CA GLU A 453 -26.39 -24.47 13.92
C GLU A 453 -27.46 -25.26 13.15
N SER A 454 -28.37 -24.61 12.43
CA SER A 454 -29.29 -25.31 11.55
C SER A 454 -29.75 -24.37 10.46
N VAL A 455 -29.43 -24.64 9.19
CA VAL A 455 -30.32 -24.58 8.01
C VAL A 455 -29.47 -24.91 6.78
N ASP A 456 -29.61 -26.14 6.30
CA ASP A 456 -29.36 -26.52 4.91
C ASP A 456 -30.40 -25.80 4.02
N ASN A 457 -30.03 -24.63 3.45
CA ASN A 457 -30.45 -24.11 2.13
C ASN A 457 -30.36 -22.57 2.04
N LEU A 458 -29.62 -22.12 1.01
CA LEU A 458 -29.83 -20.94 0.16
C LEU A 458 -29.97 -19.55 0.83
N VAL A 459 -28.85 -18.80 0.77
CA VAL A 459 -28.74 -17.33 0.77
C VAL A 459 -29.58 -16.60 1.84
N PRO A 460 -29.12 -16.51 3.10
CA PRO A 460 -29.72 -15.59 4.04
C PRO A 460 -29.29 -14.15 3.69
N ARG A 461 -30.27 -13.28 3.42
CA ARG A 461 -30.09 -11.83 3.54
C ARG A 461 -29.42 -11.55 4.88
N VAL A 462 -28.30 -10.84 4.87
CA VAL A 462 -27.70 -10.24 6.06
C VAL A 462 -28.76 -9.30 6.65
N GLU A 463 -29.44 -9.75 7.70
CA GLU A 463 -30.53 -9.01 8.33
C GLU A 463 -29.92 -7.95 9.26
N LEU A 464 -30.04 -6.69 8.85
CA LEU A 464 -29.62 -5.52 9.62
C LEU A 464 -30.59 -5.34 10.80
N SER A 465 -30.19 -5.71 12.02
CA SER A 465 -30.90 -5.25 13.21
C SER A 465 -30.52 -3.79 13.48
N ILE A 466 -31.25 -2.85 12.88
CA ILE A 466 -31.30 -1.49 13.42
C ILE A 466 -32.04 -1.61 14.75
N ASN A 467 -31.38 -1.28 15.86
CA ASN A 467 -31.97 -1.30 17.19
C ASN A 467 -33.35 -0.63 17.19
N HIS A 468 -34.37 -1.35 17.66
CA HIS A 468 -35.76 -0.88 17.74
C HIS A 468 -35.86 0.44 18.54
N ASP A 469 -34.93 0.68 19.45
CA ASP A 469 -34.84 1.87 20.29
C ASP A 469 -34.44 3.14 19.52
N ILE A 470 -33.63 3.04 18.45
CA ILE A 470 -33.24 4.18 17.61
C ILE A 470 -34.37 4.59 16.67
N LEU A 471 -35.14 3.62 16.17
CA LEU A 471 -36.36 3.86 15.41
C LEU A 471 -37.46 4.50 16.27
N LEU A 472 -37.58 4.11 17.55
CA LEU A 472 -38.49 4.78 18.49
C LEU A 472 -38.05 6.22 18.80
N LEU A 473 -36.75 6.48 18.98
CA LEU A 473 -36.19 7.83 19.19
C LEU A 473 -36.36 8.73 17.96
N MET A 474 -36.16 8.20 16.75
CA MET A 474 -36.39 8.93 15.50
C MET A 474 -37.89 9.12 15.19
N ALA A 475 -38.75 8.16 15.54
CA ALA A 475 -40.20 8.30 15.44
C ALA A 475 -40.74 9.34 16.44
N PHE A 476 -40.16 9.44 17.64
CA PHE A 476 -40.49 10.49 18.61
C PHE A 476 -40.02 11.88 18.15
N ALA A 477 -38.82 11.98 17.57
CA ALA A 477 -38.29 13.24 17.03
C ALA A 477 -39.08 13.76 15.82
N SER A 478 -39.67 12.87 15.01
CA SER A 478 -40.51 13.23 13.87
C SER A 478 -41.92 13.75 14.23
N LYS A 479 -42.34 13.62 15.49
CA LYS A 479 -43.63 14.13 16.00
C LYS A 479 -43.51 15.46 16.74
N LEU A 480 -42.30 16.05 16.80
CA LEU A 480 -42.03 17.31 17.51
C LEU A 480 -41.63 18.49 16.60
N HIS A 481 -41.75 18.35 15.27
CA HIS A 481 -41.60 19.46 14.33
C HIS A 481 -42.66 19.43 13.21
#